data_AF-A0A3M1AND1-F1
#
_entry.id   AF-A0A3M1AND1-F1
#
_cell.length_a   1.000
_cell.length_b   1.000
_cell.length_c   1.000
_cell.angle_alpha   90.00
_cell.angle_beta   90.00
_cell.angle_gamma   90.00
#
_symmetry.space_group_name_H-M   'P 1'
#
loop_
_entity.id
_entity.type
_entity.pdbx_description
1 polymer ?
#
loop_
_entity_poly.entity_id
_entity_poly.type
_entity_poly.pdbx_seq_one_letter_code
_entity_poly.pdbx_strand_id
1 'polypeptide(L)'
;PDMAHARGILLRCRFELDLYVNFRPVRLIHEKLCPVKNKRPEDVDFVVFRENTEGPYVGAGGFLKKNTPDEVAIQESIHTRKGVERIIRAAFEYARLHDLPRVTMSDKANVLRYGHDLWQRVFEEVGRAYPDIEKEHFYIDALAMEMIRQPEHFHVIVTENMLGDIVTDLGAILQGGLGMAASGNINPEGISLFEPVHGSAPPIAGKNLANPIAAILTAAMMLDHLGMEAEAERIELAVKQAVLENQVTEDLGGTLGTREVGDFIASRL
;
A
#
# COMPACT_ATOMS: atom_id res chain seq x y z
N PRO A 1 3.61 2.37 25.08
CA PRO A 1 4.53 1.62 24.21
C PRO A 1 4.91 2.48 22.99
N ASP A 2 6.18 2.80 22.81
CA ASP A 2 6.71 3.76 21.81
C ASP A 2 6.76 3.22 20.37
N MET A 3 6.16 2.05 20.10
CA MET A 3 6.16 1.35 18.80
C MET A 3 7.57 1.04 18.24
N ALA A 4 8.65 1.31 18.98
CA ALA A 4 10.02 1.09 18.52
C ALA A 4 10.29 -0.42 18.32
N HIS A 5 9.79 -1.26 19.23
CA HIS A 5 9.89 -2.72 19.11
C HIS A 5 9.12 -3.28 17.91
N ALA A 6 7.93 -2.75 17.61
CA ALA A 6 7.12 -3.21 16.48
C ALA A 6 7.77 -2.83 15.14
N ARG A 7 8.34 -1.62 15.04
CA ARG A 7 9.15 -1.22 13.87
C ARG A 7 10.39 -2.09 13.71
N GLY A 8 11.07 -2.40 14.82
CA GLY A 8 12.24 -3.27 14.81
C GLY A 8 11.92 -4.69 14.31
N ILE A 9 10.77 -5.26 14.67
CA ILE A 9 10.35 -6.58 14.18
C ILE A 9 9.94 -6.50 12.71
N LEU A 10 9.04 -5.59 12.35
CA LEU A 10 8.45 -5.54 11.02
C LEU A 10 9.49 -5.17 9.95
N LEU A 11 10.29 -4.14 10.19
CA LEU A 11 11.36 -3.77 9.26
C LEU A 11 12.35 -4.92 9.14
N ARG A 12 12.78 -5.53 10.26
CA ARG A 12 13.70 -6.65 10.20
C ARG A 12 13.15 -7.83 9.39
N CYS A 13 11.87 -8.18 9.54
CA CYS A 13 11.24 -9.20 8.70
C CYS A 13 11.27 -8.81 7.21
N ARG A 14 10.93 -7.56 6.86
CA ARG A 14 10.93 -7.07 5.47
C ARG A 14 12.31 -7.18 4.82
N PHE A 15 13.36 -6.81 5.55
CA PHE A 15 14.73 -6.86 5.05
C PHE A 15 15.31 -8.28 5.06
N GLU A 16 15.18 -9.04 6.15
CA GLU A 16 15.78 -10.38 6.28
C GLU A 16 15.09 -11.45 5.43
N LEU A 17 13.80 -11.28 5.11
CA LEU A 17 13.06 -12.18 4.21
C LEU A 17 12.98 -11.66 2.76
N ASP A 18 13.66 -10.54 2.46
CA ASP A 18 13.68 -9.88 1.15
C ASP A 18 12.26 -9.60 0.58
N LEU A 19 11.35 -9.11 1.44
CA LEU A 19 9.94 -8.82 1.11
C LEU A 19 9.79 -7.51 0.32
N TYR A 20 10.42 -7.44 -0.85
CA TYR A 20 10.67 -6.19 -1.57
C TYR A 20 9.43 -5.55 -2.19
N VAL A 21 8.36 -6.32 -2.42
CA VAL A 21 7.08 -5.80 -2.91
C VAL A 21 6.16 -5.55 -1.74
N ASN A 22 5.86 -4.30 -1.43
CA ASN A 22 4.74 -3.95 -0.56
C ASN A 22 3.53 -3.64 -1.45
N PHE A 23 2.67 -4.65 -1.60
CA PHE A 23 1.49 -4.65 -2.46
C PHE A 23 0.27 -4.12 -1.70
N ARG A 24 -0.32 -3.03 -2.18
CA ARG A 24 -1.37 -2.28 -1.48
C ARG A 24 -2.50 -1.92 -2.46
N PRO A 25 -3.55 -2.74 -2.59
CA PRO A 25 -4.71 -2.40 -3.40
C PRO A 25 -5.54 -1.29 -2.73
N VAL A 26 -6.12 -0.43 -3.56
CA VAL A 26 -7.01 0.66 -3.18
C VAL A 26 -8.31 0.47 -3.96
N ARG A 27 -9.33 -0.06 -3.28
CA ARG A 27 -10.62 -0.45 -3.86
C ARG A 27 -11.77 0.13 -3.07
N LEU A 28 -12.54 1.02 -3.68
CA LEU A 28 -13.74 1.57 -3.06
C LEU A 28 -14.89 0.58 -3.15
N ILE A 29 -15.40 0.14 -2.01
CA ILE A 29 -16.52 -0.83 -1.95
C ILE A 29 -17.88 -0.15 -2.18
N HIS A 30 -18.05 1.08 -1.67
CA HIS A 30 -19.30 1.83 -1.75
C HIS A 30 -19.03 3.33 -1.66
N GLU A 31 -19.72 4.15 -2.44
CA GLU A 31 -19.50 5.60 -2.56
C GLU A 31 -19.56 6.35 -1.23
N LYS A 32 -20.40 5.89 -0.28
CA LYS A 32 -20.50 6.47 1.08
C LYS A 32 -19.18 6.52 1.85
N LEU A 33 -18.23 5.64 1.51
CA LEU A 33 -16.94 5.55 2.17
C LEU A 33 -15.94 6.55 1.60
N CYS A 34 -16.15 7.04 0.38
CA CYS A 34 -15.22 7.95 -0.27
C CYS A 34 -15.51 9.39 0.20
N PRO A 35 -14.52 10.12 0.74
CA PRO A 35 -14.72 11.53 1.10
C PRO A 35 -14.75 12.46 -0.11
N VAL A 36 -14.34 11.98 -1.29
CA VAL A 36 -14.36 12.75 -2.55
C VAL A 36 -15.74 12.67 -3.17
N LYS A 37 -16.31 13.83 -3.50
CA LYS A 37 -17.66 13.94 -4.07
C LYS A 37 -17.74 13.26 -5.44
N ASN A 38 -18.90 12.66 -5.72
CA ASN A 38 -19.23 12.07 -7.01
C ASN A 38 -18.27 10.96 -7.47
N LYS A 39 -17.67 10.22 -6.54
CA LYS A 39 -16.89 9.02 -6.83
C LYS A 39 -17.70 7.77 -6.51
N ARG A 40 -17.59 6.78 -7.39
CA ARG A 40 -18.25 5.48 -7.33
C ARG A 40 -17.21 4.37 -7.20
N PRO A 41 -17.60 3.15 -6.78
CA PRO A 41 -16.67 2.02 -6.68
C PRO A 41 -15.73 1.84 -7.87
N GLU A 42 -16.24 1.97 -9.09
CA GLU A 42 -15.46 1.85 -10.34
C GLU A 42 -14.44 2.98 -10.57
N ASP A 43 -14.56 4.11 -9.88
CA ASP A 43 -13.65 5.24 -10.02
C ASP A 43 -12.40 5.11 -9.13
N VAL A 44 -12.37 4.14 -8.22
CA VAL A 44 -11.26 3.93 -7.26
C VAL A 44 -10.97 2.43 -7.19
N ASP A 45 -10.21 1.96 -8.17
CA ASP A 45 -9.68 0.59 -8.23
C ASP A 45 -8.28 0.63 -8.86
N PHE A 46 -7.27 0.74 -8.01
CA PHE A 46 -5.87 0.70 -8.43
C PHE A 46 -5.01 0.03 -7.36
N VAL A 47 -3.78 -0.28 -7.70
CA VAL A 47 -2.82 -0.89 -6.77
C VAL A 47 -1.52 -0.11 -6.71
N VAL A 48 -0.94 -0.01 -5.52
CA VAL A 48 0.39 0.56 -5.32
C VAL A 48 1.40 -0.57 -5.07
N PHE A 49 2.43 -0.60 -5.90
CA PHE A 49 3.67 -1.36 -5.73
C PHE A 49 4.70 -0.45 -5.07
N ARG A 50 4.82 -0.58 -3.75
CA ARG A 50 5.81 0.14 -2.95
C ARG A 50 7.06 -0.72 -2.79
N GLU A 51 8.22 -0.17 -3.16
CA GLU A 51 9.52 -0.78 -2.81
C GLU A 51 9.68 -0.81 -1.29
N ASN A 52 10.18 -1.90 -0.72
CA ASN A 52 10.04 -2.16 0.71
C ASN A 52 11.35 -2.54 1.43
N THR A 53 12.47 -2.55 0.72
CA THR A 53 13.79 -3.03 1.18
C THR A 53 14.91 -2.00 1.02
N GLU A 54 14.63 -0.82 0.47
CA GLU A 54 15.61 0.23 0.24
C GLU A 54 15.05 1.61 0.64
N GLY A 55 15.64 2.68 0.10
CA GLY A 55 15.27 4.06 0.36
C GLY A 55 15.77 4.57 1.71
N PRO A 56 15.12 5.59 2.30
CA PRO A 56 15.55 6.16 3.58
C PRO A 56 15.29 5.21 4.77
N TYR A 57 14.49 4.16 4.58
CA TYR A 57 14.13 3.18 5.63
C TYR A 57 15.29 2.23 5.97
N VAL A 58 16.35 2.22 5.16
CA VAL A 58 17.60 1.48 5.44
C VAL A 58 18.26 1.97 6.74
N GLY A 59 18.03 3.22 7.14
CA GLY A 59 18.61 3.79 8.36
C GLY A 59 20.09 4.12 8.24
N ALA A 60 20.60 4.29 7.01
CA ALA A 60 21.97 4.73 6.76
C ALA A 60 22.13 6.23 7.07
N GLY A 61 23.22 6.59 7.75
CA GLY A 61 23.47 7.94 8.23
C GLY A 61 24.07 7.97 9.63
N GLY A 62 23.87 9.06 10.35
CA GLY A 62 24.36 9.21 11.72
C GLY A 62 24.32 10.63 12.24
N PHE A 63 24.78 10.81 13.48
CA PHE A 63 24.88 12.10 14.13
C PHE A 63 26.35 12.47 14.39
N LEU A 64 26.70 13.73 14.16
CA LEU A 64 27.93 14.36 14.65
C LEU A 64 27.57 15.32 15.78
N LYS A 65 28.26 15.23 16.93
CA LYS A 65 28.05 16.08 18.11
C LYS A 65 26.58 16.14 18.60
N LYS A 66 25.92 14.98 18.70
CA LYS A 66 24.53 14.85 19.14
C LYS A 66 24.28 15.53 20.49
N ASN A 67 23.15 16.21 20.63
CA ASN A 67 22.71 17.01 21.77
C ASN A 67 23.58 18.24 22.06
N THR A 68 24.16 18.85 21.01
CA THR A 68 24.90 20.12 21.12
C THR A 68 24.41 21.13 20.07
N PRO A 69 24.68 22.44 20.24
CA PRO A 69 24.37 23.44 19.21
C PRO A 69 25.06 23.21 17.85
N ASP A 70 26.12 22.40 17.82
CA ASP A 70 26.89 22.05 16.62
C ASP A 70 26.42 20.73 15.98
N GLU A 71 25.26 20.21 16.37
CA GLU A 71 24.77 18.91 15.91
C GLU A 71 24.53 18.88 14.40
N VAL A 72 25.02 17.82 13.75
CA VAL A 72 24.70 17.51 12.36
C VAL A 72 24.09 16.11 12.31
N ALA A 73 22.93 15.99 11.67
CA ALA A 73 22.28 14.72 11.37
C ALA A 73 22.35 14.46 9.86
N ILE A 74 22.90 13.31 9.48
CA ILE A 74 22.95 12.85 8.09
C ILE A 74 22.00 11.66 8.00
N GLN A 75 21.15 11.68 6.99
CA GLN A 75 20.27 10.56 6.63
C GLN A 75 20.42 10.31 5.14
N GLU A 76 20.74 9.07 4.78
CA GLU A 76 20.93 8.66 3.39
C GLU A 76 19.69 7.93 2.87
N SER A 77 19.37 8.15 1.60
CA SER A 77 18.40 7.35 0.85
C SER A 77 19.16 6.50 -0.16
N ILE A 78 19.18 5.20 0.06
CA ILE A 78 19.96 4.26 -0.74
C ILE A 78 19.02 3.59 -1.73
N HIS A 79 19.37 3.61 -3.02
CA HIS A 79 18.61 2.92 -4.07
C HIS A 79 19.60 2.13 -4.92
N THR A 80 19.38 0.83 -5.05
CA THR A 80 20.19 -0.03 -5.90
C THR A 80 19.49 -0.27 -7.22
N ARG A 81 20.28 -0.46 -8.28
CA ARG A 81 19.73 -0.81 -9.60
C ARG A 81 18.87 -2.08 -9.53
N LYS A 82 19.29 -3.08 -8.74
CA LYS A 82 18.55 -4.33 -8.54
C LYS A 82 17.18 -4.08 -7.91
N GLY A 83 17.12 -3.35 -6.78
CA GLY A 83 15.89 -3.10 -6.03
C GLY A 83 14.86 -2.31 -6.85
N VAL A 84 15.32 -1.26 -7.53
CA VAL A 84 14.50 -0.44 -8.43
C VAL A 84 13.97 -1.26 -9.61
N GLU A 85 14.81 -2.07 -10.25
CA GLU A 85 14.40 -2.84 -11.42
C GLU A 85 13.35 -3.91 -11.09
N ARG A 86 13.54 -4.66 -9.99
CA ARG A 86 12.63 -5.76 -9.63
C ARG A 86 11.23 -5.29 -9.24
N ILE A 87 11.10 -4.16 -8.54
CA ILE A 87 9.79 -3.63 -8.15
C ILE A 87 9.04 -3.05 -9.35
N ILE A 88 9.74 -2.35 -10.24
CA ILE A 88 9.18 -1.83 -11.48
C ILE A 88 8.72 -2.99 -12.38
N ARG A 89 9.56 -4.02 -12.53
CA ARG A 89 9.22 -5.21 -13.31
C ARG A 89 7.99 -5.92 -12.76
N ALA A 90 7.90 -6.10 -11.45
CA ALA A 90 6.73 -6.69 -10.79
C ALA A 90 5.44 -5.88 -11.08
N ALA A 91 5.51 -4.54 -11.08
CA ALA A 91 4.37 -3.70 -11.42
C ALA A 91 3.91 -3.87 -12.88
N PHE A 92 4.85 -3.92 -13.83
CA PHE A 92 4.52 -4.19 -15.25
C PHE A 92 3.99 -5.61 -15.49
N GLU A 93 4.56 -6.61 -14.82
CA GLU A 93 4.09 -7.99 -14.92
C GLU A 93 2.67 -8.14 -14.38
N TYR A 94 2.37 -7.51 -13.24
CA TYR A 94 1.04 -7.46 -12.68
C TYR A 94 0.06 -6.76 -13.64
N ALA A 95 0.43 -5.60 -14.17
CA ALA A 95 -0.40 -4.89 -15.13
C ALA A 95 -0.73 -5.78 -16.34
N ARG A 96 0.26 -6.48 -16.89
CA ARG A 96 0.05 -7.38 -18.04
C ARG A 96 -0.82 -8.59 -17.70
N LEU A 97 -0.61 -9.19 -16.53
CA LEU A 97 -1.36 -10.37 -16.09
C LEU A 97 -2.86 -10.07 -15.90
N HIS A 98 -3.18 -8.86 -15.46
CA HIS A 98 -4.54 -8.41 -15.18
C HIS A 98 -5.14 -7.53 -16.30
N ASP A 99 -4.54 -7.54 -17.49
CA ASP A 99 -4.99 -6.73 -18.65
C ASP A 99 -5.18 -5.23 -18.32
N LEU A 100 -4.35 -4.70 -17.42
CA LEU A 100 -4.38 -3.28 -17.02
C LEU A 100 -3.54 -2.44 -18.00
N PRO A 101 -4.10 -1.33 -18.51
CA PRO A 101 -3.51 -0.63 -19.64
C PRO A 101 -2.31 0.24 -19.27
N ARG A 102 -2.07 0.52 -17.98
CA ARG A 102 -1.14 1.57 -17.55
C ARG A 102 -0.39 1.24 -16.27
N VAL A 103 0.90 1.59 -16.27
CA VAL A 103 1.75 1.68 -15.08
C VAL A 103 2.25 3.11 -14.92
N THR A 104 1.94 3.70 -13.78
CA THR A 104 2.36 5.06 -13.40
C THR A 104 3.49 4.97 -12.38
N MET A 105 4.68 5.46 -12.72
CA MET A 105 5.79 5.58 -11.78
C MET A 105 5.79 6.96 -11.13
N SER A 106 6.09 7.02 -9.83
CA SER A 106 6.20 8.28 -9.11
C SER A 106 7.56 8.48 -8.45
N ASP A 107 8.07 9.71 -8.55
CA ASP A 107 9.33 10.12 -7.96
C ASP A 107 9.35 11.62 -7.58
N LYS A 108 10.55 12.15 -7.36
CA LYS A 108 10.83 13.58 -7.18
C LYS A 108 12.18 13.96 -7.81
N ALA A 109 12.45 13.46 -9.02
CA ALA A 109 13.75 13.59 -9.69
C ALA A 109 14.14 15.05 -10.00
N ASN A 110 13.17 15.97 -10.03
CA ASN A 110 13.42 17.41 -10.12
C ASN A 110 14.17 17.98 -8.89
N VAL A 111 14.14 17.29 -7.75
CA VAL A 111 14.86 17.64 -6.52
C VAL A 111 15.92 16.59 -6.17
N LEU A 112 15.56 15.30 -6.21
CA LEU A 112 16.40 14.17 -5.79
C LEU A 112 17.18 13.59 -6.98
N ARG A 113 18.24 14.30 -7.37
CA ARG A 113 18.94 14.12 -8.65
C ARG A 113 19.74 12.84 -8.85
N TYR A 114 19.97 12.03 -7.81
CA TYR A 114 20.75 10.80 -7.90
C TYR A 114 19.88 9.56 -7.77
N GLY A 115 19.23 9.40 -6.62
CA GLY A 115 18.33 8.27 -6.37
C GLY A 115 17.19 8.23 -7.38
N HIS A 116 16.47 9.34 -7.56
CA HIS A 116 15.28 9.33 -8.41
C HIS A 116 15.62 9.44 -9.91
N ASP A 117 16.82 9.90 -10.27
CA ASP A 117 17.36 9.71 -11.64
C ASP A 117 17.49 8.21 -11.97
N LEU A 118 18.03 7.40 -11.04
CA LEU A 118 18.11 5.96 -11.22
C LEU A 118 16.71 5.36 -11.47
N TRP A 119 15.70 5.76 -10.69
CA TRP A 119 14.31 5.33 -10.90
C TRP A 119 13.80 5.66 -12.31
N GLN A 120 13.99 6.90 -12.81
CA GLN A 120 13.56 7.28 -14.15
C GLN A 120 14.21 6.44 -15.25
N ARG A 121 15.54 6.28 -15.18
CA ARG A 121 16.29 5.52 -16.19
C ARG A 121 15.86 4.06 -16.22
N VAL A 122 15.67 3.46 -15.04
CA VAL A 122 15.25 2.05 -14.93
C VAL A 122 13.80 1.87 -15.38
N PHE A 123 12.91 2.78 -15.02
CA PHE A 123 11.50 2.73 -15.46
C PHE A 123 11.37 2.78 -16.97
N GLU A 124 12.10 3.68 -17.62
CA GLU A 124 12.15 3.79 -19.07
C GLU A 124 12.70 2.50 -19.72
N GLU A 125 13.77 1.94 -19.16
CA GLU A 125 14.41 0.73 -19.66
C GLU A 125 13.51 -0.51 -19.54
N VAL A 126 12.97 -0.77 -18.34
CA VAL A 126 12.09 -1.92 -18.09
C VAL A 126 10.84 -1.82 -18.94
N GLY A 127 10.22 -0.63 -19.01
CA GLY A 127 8.98 -0.43 -19.75
C GLY A 127 9.11 -0.65 -21.26
N ARG A 128 10.31 -0.64 -21.86
CA ARG A 128 10.50 -1.03 -23.27
C ARG A 128 10.18 -2.50 -23.54
N ALA A 129 10.22 -3.35 -22.52
CA ALA A 129 9.84 -4.75 -22.62
C ALA A 129 8.32 -4.99 -22.57
N TYR A 130 7.53 -3.93 -22.32
CA TYR A 130 6.06 -3.97 -22.19
C TYR A 130 5.41 -2.92 -23.10
N PRO A 131 5.56 -3.04 -24.43
CA PRO A 131 5.06 -2.04 -25.38
C PRO A 131 3.53 -1.92 -25.44
N ASP A 132 2.83 -2.91 -24.88
CA ASP A 132 1.38 -3.01 -24.72
C ASP A 132 0.84 -2.23 -23.50
N ILE A 133 1.72 -1.79 -22.59
CA ILE A 133 1.35 -1.04 -21.39
C ILE A 133 1.81 0.41 -21.52
N GLU A 134 0.89 1.34 -21.28
CA GLU A 134 1.19 2.77 -21.20
C GLU A 134 2.09 3.06 -20.00
N LYS A 135 3.22 3.70 -20.26
CA LYS A 135 4.15 4.17 -19.23
C LYS A 135 3.82 5.62 -18.90
N GLU A 136 3.53 5.88 -17.64
CA GLU A 136 3.24 7.22 -17.17
C GLU A 136 4.16 7.60 -16.01
N HIS A 137 4.46 8.89 -15.88
CA HIS A 137 5.26 9.42 -14.79
C HIS A 137 4.57 10.64 -14.16
N PHE A 138 4.56 10.67 -12.83
CA PHE A 138 4.22 11.85 -12.05
C PHE A 138 5.30 12.15 -11.02
N TYR A 139 5.52 13.42 -10.72
CA TYR A 139 6.14 13.77 -9.45
C TYR A 139 5.16 13.53 -8.31
N ILE A 140 5.65 13.14 -7.14
CA ILE A 140 4.81 12.69 -6.01
C ILE A 140 3.77 13.72 -5.54
N ASP A 141 4.10 15.00 -5.61
CA ASP A 141 3.16 16.09 -5.31
C ASP A 141 2.03 16.17 -6.33
N ALA A 142 2.35 16.01 -7.62
CA ALA A 142 1.34 15.92 -8.67
C ALA A 142 0.53 14.62 -8.54
N LEU A 143 1.17 13.47 -8.29
CA LEU A 143 0.46 12.20 -8.06
C LEU A 143 -0.56 12.34 -6.92
N ALA A 144 -0.14 12.90 -5.78
CA ALA A 144 -1.03 13.09 -4.64
C ALA A 144 -2.25 13.96 -4.97
N MET A 145 -2.08 15.01 -5.78
CA MET A 145 -3.20 15.82 -6.26
C MET A 145 -4.12 15.05 -7.21
N GLU A 146 -3.53 14.30 -8.15
CA GLU A 146 -4.26 13.59 -9.19
C GLU A 146 -5.03 12.40 -8.63
N MET A 147 -4.51 11.69 -7.62
CA MET A 147 -5.23 10.64 -6.90
C MET A 147 -6.55 11.14 -6.28
N ILE A 148 -6.61 12.41 -5.88
CA ILE A 148 -7.85 13.03 -5.38
C ILE A 148 -8.72 13.54 -6.52
N ARG A 149 -8.11 14.16 -7.54
CA ARG A 149 -8.83 14.81 -8.64
C ARG A 149 -9.51 13.80 -9.57
N GLN A 150 -8.79 12.74 -9.93
CA GLN A 150 -9.19 11.75 -10.94
C GLN A 150 -8.59 10.36 -10.61
N PRO A 151 -8.98 9.74 -9.47
CA PRO A 151 -8.51 8.39 -9.11
C PRO A 151 -8.75 7.34 -10.20
N GLU A 152 -9.80 7.50 -11.02
CA GLU A 152 -10.19 6.60 -12.12
C GLU A 152 -9.13 6.48 -13.23
N HIS A 153 -8.14 7.36 -13.22
CA HIS A 153 -7.04 7.35 -14.18
C HIS A 153 -5.95 6.31 -13.83
N PHE A 154 -5.86 5.90 -12.57
CA PHE A 154 -4.79 5.02 -12.10
C PHE A 154 -5.22 3.55 -12.14
N HIS A 155 -4.26 2.67 -12.45
CA HIS A 155 -4.44 1.21 -12.44
C HIS A 155 -3.34 0.56 -11.62
N VAL A 156 -2.08 0.80 -12.00
CA VAL A 156 -0.90 0.38 -11.24
C VAL A 156 0.00 1.58 -10.99
N ILE A 157 0.32 1.84 -9.73
CA ILE A 157 1.29 2.85 -9.31
C ILE A 157 2.52 2.13 -8.77
N VAL A 158 3.72 2.57 -9.17
CA VAL A 158 4.99 2.05 -8.62
C VAL A 158 5.88 3.17 -8.10
N THR A 159 6.44 3.02 -6.91
CA THR A 159 7.24 4.08 -6.26
C THR A 159 8.17 3.54 -5.18
N GLU A 160 9.15 4.36 -4.77
CA GLU A 160 10.05 4.05 -3.67
C GLU A 160 9.35 4.00 -2.30
N ASN A 161 10.04 3.47 -1.30
CA ASN A 161 9.52 3.12 0.01
C ASN A 161 8.79 4.26 0.75
N MET A 162 9.43 5.42 0.93
CA MET A 162 8.82 6.52 1.70
C MET A 162 7.65 7.16 0.94
N LEU A 163 7.82 7.42 -0.35
CA LEU A 163 6.75 7.93 -1.20
C LEU A 163 5.55 6.96 -1.24
N GLY A 164 5.82 5.66 -1.32
CA GLY A 164 4.82 4.60 -1.27
C GLY A 164 4.02 4.62 0.01
N ASP A 165 4.68 4.75 1.17
CA ASP A 165 4.03 4.91 2.48
C ASP A 165 2.97 6.02 2.45
N ILE A 166 3.37 7.19 1.94
CA ILE A 166 2.53 8.39 1.88
C ILE A 166 1.32 8.19 0.96
N VAL A 167 1.52 7.68 -0.26
CA VAL A 167 0.41 7.55 -1.22
C VAL A 167 -0.51 6.40 -0.88
N THR A 168 -0.03 5.35 -0.20
CA THR A 168 -0.91 4.28 0.25
C THR A 168 -1.84 4.71 1.37
N ASP A 169 -1.40 5.62 2.26
CA ASP A 169 -2.27 6.23 3.27
C ASP A 169 -3.30 7.16 2.61
N LEU A 170 -2.91 7.92 1.59
CA LEU A 170 -3.84 8.72 0.79
C LEU A 170 -4.89 7.84 0.08
N GLY A 171 -4.43 6.75 -0.54
CA GLY A 171 -5.29 5.74 -1.16
C GLY A 171 -6.25 5.10 -0.16
N ALA A 172 -5.78 4.79 1.05
CA ALA A 172 -6.63 4.25 2.11
C ALA A 172 -7.81 5.19 2.41
N ILE A 173 -7.60 6.50 2.46
CA ILE A 173 -8.67 7.48 2.65
C ILE A 173 -9.71 7.45 1.51
N LEU A 174 -9.28 7.23 0.26
CA LEU A 174 -10.20 7.12 -0.88
C LEU A 174 -11.16 5.92 -0.78
N GLN A 175 -10.77 4.86 -0.06
CA GLN A 175 -11.56 3.63 0.11
C GLN A 175 -12.27 3.49 1.47
N GLY A 176 -12.33 4.56 2.28
CA GLY A 176 -13.00 4.54 3.59
C GLY A 176 -12.08 4.58 4.81
N GLY A 177 -10.77 4.69 4.59
CA GLY A 177 -9.77 4.88 5.63
C GLY A 177 -8.87 3.67 5.87
N LEU A 178 -7.94 3.82 6.83
CA LEU A 178 -6.94 2.80 7.16
C LEU A 178 -7.56 1.47 7.65
N GLY A 179 -8.79 1.51 8.19
CA GLY A 179 -9.54 0.32 8.60
C GLY A 179 -9.99 -0.58 7.45
N MET A 180 -9.90 -0.11 6.20
CA MET A 180 -10.23 -0.86 4.99
C MET A 180 -8.99 -1.38 4.24
N ALA A 181 -7.80 -0.92 4.61
CA ALA A 181 -6.63 -1.06 3.75
C ALA A 181 -5.81 -2.32 4.05
N ALA A 182 -5.94 -3.31 3.17
CA ALA A 182 -5.19 -4.58 3.20
C ALA A 182 -3.79 -4.45 2.59
N SER A 183 -2.90 -5.41 2.91
CA SER A 183 -1.60 -5.48 2.22
C SER A 183 -0.87 -6.81 2.28
N GLY A 184 0.05 -6.96 1.33
CA GLY A 184 1.06 -8.02 1.31
C GLY A 184 2.47 -7.44 1.20
N ASN A 185 3.38 -7.92 2.03
CA ASN A 185 4.82 -7.79 1.86
C ASN A 185 5.30 -9.08 1.20
N ILE A 186 5.53 -9.04 -0.11
CA ILE A 186 5.68 -10.19 -0.98
C ILE A 186 7.13 -10.33 -1.41
N ASN A 187 7.63 -11.56 -1.32
CA ASN A 187 8.81 -12.02 -2.05
C ASN A 187 8.35 -13.11 -3.02
N PRO A 188 8.23 -12.82 -4.33
CA PRO A 188 7.75 -13.79 -5.32
C PRO A 188 8.55 -15.09 -5.40
N GLU A 189 9.81 -15.09 -4.93
CA GLU A 189 10.70 -16.25 -4.92
C GLU A 189 10.78 -16.95 -3.56
N GLY A 190 10.04 -16.47 -2.55
CA GLY A 190 10.22 -16.88 -1.16
C GLY A 190 8.98 -16.75 -0.29
N ILE A 191 9.20 -16.37 0.97
CA ILE A 191 8.14 -16.22 1.97
C ILE A 191 7.47 -14.85 1.78
N SER A 192 6.15 -14.80 1.93
CA SER A 192 5.37 -13.55 1.95
C SER A 192 4.75 -13.32 3.33
N LEU A 193 4.53 -12.06 3.70
CA LEU A 193 3.89 -11.64 4.96
C LEU A 193 2.72 -10.73 4.67
N PHE A 194 1.54 -11.08 5.16
CA PHE A 194 0.30 -10.32 4.97
C PHE A 194 -0.08 -9.60 6.26
N GLU A 195 -0.30 -8.29 6.19
CA GLU A 195 -0.65 -7.44 7.34
C GLU A 195 -1.61 -6.30 6.91
N PRO A 196 -2.47 -5.79 7.80
CA PRO A 196 -3.22 -4.56 7.52
C PRO A 196 -2.28 -3.33 7.43
N VAL A 197 -2.70 -2.25 6.77
CA VAL A 197 -1.94 -0.97 6.78
C VAL A 197 -1.90 -0.33 8.15
N HIS A 198 -3.03 -0.34 8.88
CA HIS A 198 -3.11 0.38 10.13
C HIS A 198 -2.14 -0.16 11.19
N GLY A 199 -1.65 0.72 12.06
CA GLY A 199 -0.86 0.35 13.23
C GLY A 199 -1.68 -0.29 14.35
N SER A 200 -1.09 -0.36 15.55
CA SER A 200 -1.67 -1.02 16.72
C SER A 200 -2.80 -0.26 17.42
N ALA A 201 -3.04 1.01 17.04
CA ALA A 201 -4.03 1.92 17.63
C ALA A 201 -4.17 1.79 19.17
N PRO A 202 -3.10 2.04 19.97
CA PRO A 202 -3.11 1.79 21.42
C PRO A 202 -4.28 2.39 22.21
N PRO A 203 -4.81 3.59 21.87
CA PRO A 203 -5.95 4.17 22.59
C PRO A 203 -7.24 3.34 22.55
N ILE A 204 -7.43 2.47 21.54
CA ILE A 204 -8.64 1.66 21.36
C ILE A 204 -8.41 0.15 21.59
N ALA A 205 -7.19 -0.25 21.92
CA ALA A 205 -6.84 -1.65 22.18
C ALA A 205 -7.71 -2.25 23.30
N GLY A 206 -8.27 -3.44 23.05
CA GLY A 206 -9.14 -4.16 23.99
C GLY A 206 -10.56 -3.60 24.13
N LYS A 207 -10.92 -2.52 23.43
CA LYS A 207 -12.24 -1.85 23.57
C LYS A 207 -13.30 -2.33 22.59
N ASN A 208 -12.97 -3.28 21.69
CA ASN A 208 -13.88 -3.75 20.64
C ASN A 208 -14.35 -2.64 19.67
N LEU A 209 -13.47 -1.67 19.39
CA LEU A 209 -13.78 -0.51 18.54
C LEU A 209 -13.04 -0.50 17.19
N ALA A 210 -11.97 -1.30 17.07
CA ALA A 210 -11.17 -1.31 15.85
C ALA A 210 -11.94 -1.97 14.70
N ASN A 211 -11.84 -1.41 13.51
CA ASN A 211 -12.38 -2.00 12.29
C ASN A 211 -11.59 -3.27 11.91
N PRO A 212 -12.20 -4.47 11.87
CA PRO A 212 -11.50 -5.70 11.52
C PRO A 212 -11.32 -5.90 10.01
N ILE A 213 -11.96 -5.08 9.16
CA ILE A 213 -12.08 -5.34 7.73
C ILE A 213 -10.71 -5.40 7.04
N ALA A 214 -9.79 -4.48 7.33
CA ALA A 214 -8.44 -4.52 6.77
C ALA A 214 -7.72 -5.84 7.05
N ALA A 215 -7.86 -6.39 8.26
CA ALA A 215 -7.25 -7.68 8.62
C ALA A 215 -7.94 -8.85 7.89
N ILE A 216 -9.26 -8.81 7.74
CA ILE A 216 -10.03 -9.82 7.01
C ILE A 216 -9.70 -9.80 5.50
N LEU A 217 -9.65 -8.62 4.88
CA LEU A 217 -9.25 -8.45 3.48
C LEU A 217 -7.78 -8.84 3.26
N THR A 218 -6.92 -8.61 4.26
CA THR A 218 -5.53 -9.10 4.24
C THR A 218 -5.48 -10.63 4.22
N ALA A 219 -6.37 -11.30 4.96
CA ALA A 219 -6.48 -12.76 4.90
C ALA A 219 -7.02 -13.24 3.54
N ALA A 220 -7.96 -12.52 2.92
CA ALA A 220 -8.41 -12.80 1.55
C ALA A 220 -7.26 -12.69 0.55
N MET A 221 -6.46 -11.61 0.61
CA MET A 221 -5.27 -11.42 -0.21
C MET A 221 -4.24 -12.54 -0.03
N MET A 222 -4.06 -13.03 1.20
CA MET A 222 -3.19 -14.18 1.47
C MET A 222 -3.71 -15.46 0.80
N LEU A 223 -5.02 -15.72 0.87
CA LEU A 223 -5.63 -16.90 0.24
C LEU A 223 -5.48 -16.84 -1.29
N ASP A 224 -5.74 -15.68 -1.88
CA ASP A 224 -5.51 -15.43 -3.31
C ASP A 224 -4.06 -15.73 -3.70
N HIS A 225 -3.09 -15.20 -2.95
CA HIS A 225 -1.67 -15.49 -3.15
C HIS A 225 -1.30 -16.98 -3.02
N LEU A 226 -2.07 -17.76 -2.27
CA LEU A 226 -1.90 -19.21 -2.11
C LEU A 226 -2.63 -20.04 -3.19
N GLY A 227 -3.27 -19.38 -4.17
CA GLY A 227 -4.07 -20.02 -5.21
C GLY A 227 -5.47 -20.44 -4.78
N MET A 228 -5.98 -19.87 -3.68
CA MET A 228 -7.31 -20.10 -3.13
C MET A 228 -8.24 -18.93 -3.51
N GLU A 229 -8.34 -18.64 -4.81
CA GLU A 229 -9.05 -17.50 -5.39
C GLU A 229 -10.54 -17.52 -5.00
N ALA A 230 -11.20 -18.68 -5.07
CA ALA A 230 -12.62 -18.80 -4.73
C ALA A 230 -12.92 -18.50 -3.25
N GLU A 231 -12.01 -18.86 -2.34
CA GLU A 231 -12.12 -18.53 -0.93
C GLU A 231 -11.86 -17.04 -0.67
N ALA A 232 -10.90 -16.44 -1.37
CA ALA A 232 -10.64 -15.01 -1.32
C ALA A 232 -11.86 -14.20 -1.77
N GLU A 233 -12.44 -14.53 -2.93
CA GLU A 233 -13.64 -13.89 -3.47
C GLU A 233 -14.84 -13.98 -2.52
N ARG A 234 -15.04 -15.13 -1.85
CA ARG A 234 -16.10 -15.28 -0.84
C ARG A 234 -15.94 -14.31 0.32
N ILE A 235 -14.71 -14.12 0.81
CA ILE A 235 -14.43 -13.16 1.88
C ILE A 235 -14.67 -11.73 1.41
N GLU A 236 -14.17 -11.37 0.22
CA GLU A 236 -14.38 -10.03 -0.35
C GLU A 236 -15.86 -9.71 -0.54
N LEU A 237 -16.66 -10.69 -1.01
CA LEU A 237 -18.10 -10.54 -1.16
C LEU A 237 -18.81 -10.38 0.19
N ALA A 238 -18.42 -11.14 1.21
CA ALA A 238 -18.96 -11.02 2.57
C ALA A 238 -18.65 -9.65 3.19
N VAL A 239 -17.43 -9.13 3.01
CA VAL A 239 -17.06 -7.77 3.41
C VAL A 239 -17.91 -6.74 2.67
N LYS A 240 -18.08 -6.89 1.35
CA LYS A 240 -18.93 -6.01 0.55
C LYS A 240 -20.36 -5.98 1.06
N GLN A 241 -20.94 -7.13 1.41
CA GLN A 241 -22.28 -7.20 2.02
C GLN A 241 -22.34 -6.46 3.36
N ALA A 242 -21.33 -6.62 4.22
CA ALA A 242 -21.27 -5.90 5.50
C ALA A 242 -21.30 -4.38 5.32
N VAL A 243 -20.52 -3.86 4.35
CA VAL A 243 -20.53 -2.44 4.01
C VAL A 243 -21.88 -1.98 3.48
N LEU A 244 -22.50 -2.74 2.55
CA LEU A 244 -23.79 -2.41 1.95
C LEU A 244 -24.93 -2.41 2.97
N GLU A 245 -24.96 -3.38 3.88
CA GLU A 245 -25.96 -3.51 4.95
C GLU A 245 -25.67 -2.64 6.18
N ASN A 246 -24.62 -1.82 6.12
CA ASN A 246 -24.15 -0.95 7.21
C ASN A 246 -23.84 -1.71 8.51
N GLN A 247 -23.45 -2.99 8.40
CA GLN A 247 -22.99 -3.84 9.50
C GLN A 247 -21.49 -3.64 9.71
N VAL A 248 -21.12 -2.42 10.06
CA VAL A 248 -19.73 -1.96 10.14
C VAL A 248 -19.45 -1.20 11.45
N THR A 249 -18.17 -0.93 11.71
CA THR A 249 -17.70 -0.13 12.84
C THR A 249 -17.96 1.37 12.65
N GLU A 250 -17.79 2.13 13.74
CA GLU A 250 -18.06 3.58 13.79
C GLU A 250 -17.24 4.41 12.78
N ASP A 251 -16.00 4.03 12.49
CA ASP A 251 -15.14 4.70 11.50
C ASP A 251 -15.71 4.66 10.08
N LEU A 252 -16.59 3.69 9.78
CA LEU A 252 -17.30 3.57 8.50
C LEU A 252 -18.76 4.05 8.58
N GLY A 253 -19.18 4.65 9.69
CA GLY A 253 -20.54 5.14 9.91
C GLY A 253 -21.54 4.10 10.41
N GLY A 254 -21.06 2.95 10.91
CA GLY A 254 -21.89 1.95 11.57
C GLY A 254 -21.92 2.12 13.10
N THR A 255 -22.47 1.13 13.80
CA THR A 255 -22.60 1.14 15.27
C THR A 255 -22.08 -0.14 15.92
N LEU A 256 -21.52 -1.06 15.14
CA LEU A 256 -21.02 -2.34 15.64
C LEU A 256 -19.61 -2.21 16.21
N GLY A 257 -19.23 -3.16 17.05
CA GLY A 257 -17.85 -3.33 17.49
C GLY A 257 -17.07 -4.32 16.62
N THR A 258 -15.78 -4.48 16.93
CA THR A 258 -14.85 -5.33 16.19
C THR A 258 -15.37 -6.77 16.02
N ARG A 259 -15.83 -7.39 17.11
CA ARG A 259 -16.32 -8.77 17.12
C ARG A 259 -17.60 -8.92 16.31
N GLU A 260 -18.54 -8.00 16.48
CA GLU A 260 -19.85 -8.06 15.85
C GLU A 260 -19.75 -7.91 14.33
N VAL A 261 -18.84 -7.06 13.84
CA VAL A 261 -18.52 -7.00 12.40
C VAL A 261 -17.88 -8.31 11.91
N GLY A 262 -16.96 -8.87 12.68
CA GLY A 262 -16.34 -10.17 12.36
C GLY A 262 -17.35 -11.32 12.29
N ASP A 263 -18.25 -11.40 13.27
CA ASP A 263 -19.32 -12.40 13.32
C ASP A 263 -20.30 -12.25 12.15
N PHE A 264 -20.66 -11.00 11.81
CA PHE A 264 -21.51 -10.74 10.65
C PHE A 264 -20.85 -11.22 9.36
N ILE A 265 -19.58 -10.86 9.11
CA ILE A 265 -18.85 -11.30 7.91
C ILE A 265 -18.75 -12.82 7.86
N ALA A 266 -18.40 -13.47 8.97
CA ALA A 266 -18.31 -14.92 9.04
C ALA A 266 -19.65 -15.62 8.75
N SER A 267 -20.78 -15.03 9.13
CA SER A 267 -22.12 -15.57 8.85
C SER A 267 -22.52 -15.52 7.37
N ARG A 268 -21.78 -14.77 6.54
CA ARG A 268 -22.02 -14.61 5.10
C ARG A 268 -21.09 -15.49 4.23
N LEU A 269 -20.17 -16.23 4.84
CA LEU A 269 -19.23 -17.12 4.13
C LEU A 269 -19.91 -18.40 3.66
#